data_AF-A0A932DU32-F1
#
_entry.id   AF-A0A932DU32-F1
#
_cell.length_a   1.000
_cell.length_b   1.000
_cell.length_c   1.000
_cell.angle_alpha   90.00
_cell.angle_beta   90.00
_cell.angle_gamma   90.00
#
_symmetry.space_group_name_H-M   'P 1'
#
loop_
_entity.id
_entity.type
_entity.pdbx_description
1 polymer ?
#
loop_
_entity_poly.entity_id
_entity_poly.type
_entity_poly.pdbx_seq_one_letter_code
_entity_poly.pdbx_strand_id
1 'polypeptide(L)'
;MSVDTRFRLGYQAAFALATIVLAASGVRTPGVRHHVVTWQALPELLGAEFRDLTGYFDQVRSKRNVADYHGAFEIAEVELRELIKEVRKFRPVVLAWLKKHHRSLQP
;
A
#
# COMPACT_ATOMS: atom_id res chain seq x y z
N MET A 1 -0.70 -16.20 -14.96
CA MET A 1 0.10 -15.02 -14.54
C MET A 1 1.20 -15.51 -13.60
N SER A 2 2.44 -15.02 -13.74
CA SER A 2 3.56 -15.38 -12.86
C SER A 2 3.38 -14.85 -11.42
N VAL A 3 4.14 -15.40 -10.49
CA VAL A 3 4.21 -14.95 -9.08
C VAL A 3 4.55 -13.47 -9.01
N ASP A 4 5.58 -13.04 -9.75
CA ASP A 4 6.02 -11.64 -9.77
C ASP A 4 4.94 -10.69 -10.30
N THR A 5 4.21 -11.12 -11.33
CA THR A 5 3.11 -10.31 -11.88
C THR A 5 2.01 -10.14 -10.84
N ARG A 6 1.64 -11.23 -10.15
CA ARG A 6 0.63 -11.20 -9.08
C ARG A 6 1.09 -10.36 -7.89
N PHE A 7 2.38 -10.43 -7.54
CA PHE A 7 2.97 -9.62 -6.46
C PHE A 7 2.94 -8.13 -6.79
N ARG A 8 3.34 -7.75 -8.01
CA ARG A 8 3.26 -6.37 -8.49
C ARG A 8 1.83 -5.84 -8.43
N LEU A 9 0.85 -6.61 -8.89
CA LEU A 9 -0.57 -6.22 -8.82
C LEU A 9 -1.09 -6.10 -7.37
N GLY A 10 -0.69 -7.02 -6.49
CA GLY A 10 -1.03 -6.95 -5.06
C GLY A 10 -0.50 -5.68 -4.41
N TYR A 11 0.77 -5.33 -4.68
CA TYR A 11 1.36 -4.10 -4.17
C TYR A 11 0.66 -2.86 -4.74
N GLN A 12 0.36 -2.83 -6.05
CA GLN A 12 -0.34 -1.70 -6.64
C GLN A 12 -1.76 -1.53 -6.07
N ALA A 13 -2.45 -2.61 -5.72
CA ALA A 13 -3.74 -2.53 -5.03
C ALA A 13 -3.59 -1.92 -3.62
N ALA A 14 -2.56 -2.31 -2.86
CA ALA A 14 -2.23 -1.67 -1.59
C ALA A 14 -1.96 -0.17 -1.77
N PHE A 15 -1.19 0.16 -2.79
CA PHE A 15 -0.79 1.52 -3.09
C PHE A 15 -1.99 2.40 -3.46
N ALA A 16 -2.89 1.90 -4.30
CA ALA A 16 -4.12 2.58 -4.67
C ALA A 16 -4.98 2.91 -3.43
N LEU A 17 -5.14 1.94 -2.52
CA LEU A 17 -5.86 2.16 -1.26
C LEU A 17 -5.23 3.27 -0.41
N ALA A 18 -3.90 3.31 -0.31
CA ALA A 18 -3.20 4.38 0.40
C ALA A 18 -3.41 5.74 -0.28
N THR A 19 -3.33 5.81 -1.62
CA THR A 19 -3.57 7.06 -2.35
C THR A 19 -5.00 7.59 -2.20
N ILE A 20 -5.99 6.72 -2.02
CA ILE A 20 -7.37 7.13 -1.72
C ILE A 20 -7.44 7.89 -0.39
N VAL A 21 -6.74 7.42 0.64
CA VAL A 21 -6.68 8.11 1.94
C VAL A 21 -6.04 9.49 1.78
N LEU A 22 -4.88 9.57 1.11
CA LEU A 22 -4.21 10.85 0.87
C LEU A 22 -5.09 11.83 0.10
N ALA A 23 -5.71 11.36 -0.99
CA ALA A 23 -6.58 12.19 -1.83
C ALA A 23 -7.79 12.71 -1.05
N ALA A 24 -8.44 11.85 -0.25
CA ALA A 24 -9.55 12.24 0.59
C ALA A 24 -9.13 13.27 1.67
N SER A 25 -7.92 13.13 2.21
CA SER A 25 -7.33 14.09 3.15
C SER A 25 -6.80 15.38 2.49
N GLY A 26 -6.88 15.53 1.17
CA GLY A 26 -6.35 16.68 0.45
C GLY A 26 -4.82 16.75 0.40
N VAL A 27 -4.12 15.67 0.77
CA VAL A 27 -2.65 15.59 0.76
C VAL A 27 -2.17 15.34 -0.66
N ARG A 28 -1.34 16.25 -1.17
CA ARG A 28 -0.64 16.06 -2.44
C ARG A 28 0.79 15.62 -2.20
N THR A 29 1.17 14.52 -2.82
CA THR A 29 2.51 13.96 -2.79
C THR A 29 3.29 14.45 -4.03
N PRO A 30 4.34 15.28 -3.87
CA PRO A 30 5.15 15.73 -5.01
C PRO A 30 5.90 14.55 -5.64
N GLY A 31 6.09 14.60 -6.96
CA GLY A 31 6.42 13.45 -7.82
C GLY A 31 7.51 12.49 -7.31
N VAL A 32 8.76 12.92 -7.15
CA VAL A 32 9.88 12.01 -6.82
C VAL A 32 9.71 11.46 -5.40
N ARG A 33 9.89 10.14 -5.21
CA ARG A 33 9.66 9.39 -3.94
C ARG A 33 8.22 9.36 -3.44
N HIS A 34 7.24 9.66 -4.29
CA HIS A 34 5.81 9.60 -3.96
C HIS A 34 5.41 8.35 -3.15
N HIS A 35 5.86 7.15 -3.53
CA HIS A 35 5.53 5.93 -2.78
C HIS A 35 6.04 5.93 -1.32
N VAL A 36 7.24 6.44 -1.06
CA VAL A 36 7.80 6.53 0.31
C VAL A 36 6.99 7.50 1.14
N VAL A 37 6.71 8.68 0.58
CA VAL A 37 5.94 9.72 1.25
C VAL A 37 4.51 9.25 1.55
N THR A 38 3.88 8.53 0.62
CA THR A 38 2.55 7.93 0.84
C THR A 38 2.53 7.02 2.06
N TRP A 39 3.48 6.10 2.18
CA TRP A 39 3.50 5.16 3.31
C TRP A 39 3.87 5.84 4.64
N GLN A 40 4.76 6.84 4.61
CA GLN A 40 5.14 7.60 5.80
C GLN A 40 4.03 8.51 6.32
N ALA A 41 3.23 9.09 5.42
CA ALA A 41 2.12 9.98 5.80
C ALA A 41 0.90 9.21 6.32
N LEU A 42 0.74 7.95 5.94
CA LEU A 42 -0.47 7.18 6.20
C LEU A 42 -0.81 7.01 7.70
N PRO A 43 0.15 6.74 8.61
CA PRO A 43 -0.12 6.68 10.05
C PRO A 43 -0.61 8.00 10.63
N GLU A 44 -0.18 9.14 10.09
CA GLU A 44 -0.65 10.46 10.53
C GLU A 44 -2.11 10.72 10.12
N LEU A 45 -2.60 10.03 9.08
CA LEU A 45 -3.97 10.17 8.55
C LEU A 45 -4.93 9.09 9.10
N LEU A 46 -4.47 7.84 9.19
CA LEU A 46 -5.28 6.70 9.63
C LEU A 46 -5.23 6.48 11.13
N GLY A 47 -4.14 6.87 11.79
CA GLY A 47 -3.85 6.57 13.19
C GLY A 47 -2.51 5.86 13.37
N ALA A 48 -1.83 6.15 14.49
CA ALA A 48 -0.51 5.62 14.79
C ALA A 48 -0.49 4.08 14.94
N GLU A 49 -1.62 3.46 15.25
CA GLU A 49 -1.79 2.01 15.30
C GLU A 49 -1.53 1.32 13.95
N PHE A 50 -1.59 2.05 12.83
CA PHE A 50 -1.32 1.52 11.49
C PHE A 50 0.16 1.60 11.09
N ARG A 51 1.05 2.10 11.95
CA ARG A 51 2.48 2.27 11.64
C ARG A 51 3.13 0.96 11.18
N ASP A 52 2.86 -0.15 11.85
CA ASP A 52 3.45 -1.45 11.49
C ASP A 52 2.97 -1.94 10.11
N LEU A 53 1.67 -1.78 9.82
CA LEU A 53 1.09 -2.17 8.54
C LEU A 53 1.66 -1.32 7.38
N THR A 54 1.81 -0.02 7.59
CA THR A 54 2.38 0.89 6.59
C THR A 54 3.87 0.63 6.38
N GLY A 55 4.60 0.33 7.46
CA GLY A 55 6.00 -0.09 7.41
C GLY A 55 6.20 -1.41 6.65
N TYR A 56 5.28 -2.37 6.82
CA TYR A 56 5.27 -3.59 6.01
C TYR A 56 5.13 -3.28 4.50
N PHE A 57 4.19 -2.42 4.10
CA PHE A 57 4.03 -2.06 2.68
C PHE A 57 5.23 -1.28 2.12
N ASP A 58 5.90 -0.46 2.92
CA ASP A 58 7.14 0.21 2.51
C ASP A 58 8.31 -0.78 2.31
N GLN A 59 8.39 -1.83 3.14
CA GLN A 59 9.35 -2.92 2.93
C GLN A 59 9.06 -3.69 1.64
N VAL A 60 7.79 -4.01 1.38
CA VAL A 60 7.35 -4.64 0.12
C VAL A 60 7.74 -3.79 -1.09
N ARG A 61 7.56 -2.45 -1.02
CA ARG A 61 8.02 -1.52 -2.07
C ARG A 61 9.52 -1.62 -2.30
N SER A 62 10.31 -1.60 -1.23
CA SER A 62 11.77 -1.69 -1.32
C SER A 62 12.20 -2.98 -2.00
N LYS A 63 11.60 -4.11 -1.60
CA LYS A 63 11.87 -5.42 -2.20
C LYS A 63 11.48 -5.49 -3.68
N ARG A 64 10.32 -4.94 -4.06
CA ARG A 64 9.89 -4.84 -5.46
C ARG A 64 10.92 -4.08 -6.30
N ASN A 65 11.43 -2.95 -5.78
CA ASN A 65 12.47 -2.19 -6.47
C ASN A 65 13.73 -3.03 -6.69
N VAL A 66 14.21 -3.74 -5.66
CA VAL A 66 15.39 -4.61 -5.77
C VAL A 66 15.16 -5.71 -6.82
N ALA A 67 14.00 -6.36 -6.81
CA ALA A 67 13.65 -7.38 -7.80
C ALA A 67 13.60 -6.82 -9.23
N ASP A 68 13.01 -5.64 -9.42
CA ASP A 68 12.92 -4.95 -10.72
C ASP A 68 14.32 -4.57 -11.27
N TYR A 69 15.26 -4.18 -10.40
CA TYR A 69 16.61 -3.75 -10.80
C TYR A 69 17.60 -4.90 -11.02
N HIS A 70 17.56 -5.93 -10.15
CA HIS A 70 18.58 -6.97 -10.15
C HIS A 70 18.17 -8.24 -10.91
N GLY A 71 16.91 -8.36 -11.36
CA GLY A 71 16.43 -9.43 -12.25
C GLY A 71 16.56 -10.87 -11.72
N ALA A 72 17.13 -11.07 -10.54
CA ALA A 72 17.52 -12.37 -9.99
C ALA A 72 16.86 -12.67 -8.62
N PHE A 73 15.99 -11.78 -8.13
CA PHE A 73 15.27 -11.99 -6.88
C PHE A 73 13.86 -12.51 -7.16
N GLU A 74 13.71 -13.84 -7.20
CA GLU A 74 12.40 -14.46 -7.33
C GLU A 74 11.57 -14.17 -6.08
N ILE A 75 10.37 -13.61 -6.27
CA ILE A 75 9.40 -13.49 -5.19
C ILE A 75 8.89 -14.88 -4.85
N ALA A 76 9.03 -15.29 -3.58
CA ALA A 76 8.50 -16.58 -3.17
C ALA A 76 6.96 -16.56 -3.06
N GLU A 77 6.30 -17.67 -3.39
CA GLU A 77 4.82 -17.77 -3.34
C GLU A 77 4.27 -17.48 -1.93
N VAL A 78 5.05 -17.74 -0.88
CA VAL A 78 4.68 -17.40 0.51
C VAL A 78 4.55 -15.90 0.71
N GLU A 79 5.46 -15.11 0.14
CA GLU A 79 5.44 -13.65 0.26
C GLU A 79 4.26 -13.05 -0.50
N LEU A 80 3.94 -13.64 -1.65
CA LEU A 80 2.73 -13.28 -2.39
C LEU A 80 1.47 -13.53 -1.55
N ARG A 81 1.39 -14.67 -0.86
CA ARG A 81 0.23 -14.98 0.01
C ARG A 81 0.14 -13.99 1.17
N GLU A 82 1.26 -13.63 1.79
CA GLU A 82 1.31 -12.64 2.86
C GLU A 82 0.87 -11.26 2.36
N LEU A 83 1.38 -10.80 1.23
CA LEU A 83 0.99 -9.53 0.63
C LEU A 83 -0.52 -9.48 0.36
N ILE A 84 -1.08 -10.51 -0.28
CA ILE A 84 -2.52 -10.58 -0.55
C ILE A 84 -3.34 -10.56 0.75
N LYS A 85 -2.87 -11.26 1.79
CA LYS A 85 -3.52 -11.28 3.10
C LYS A 85 -3.56 -9.87 3.72
N GLU A 86 -2.44 -9.16 3.73
CA GLU A 86 -2.36 -7.82 4.32
C GLU A 86 -3.16 -6.79 3.49
N VAL A 87 -3.15 -6.88 2.16
CA VAL A 87 -4.00 -6.02 1.31
C VAL A 87 -5.49 -6.24 1.57
N ARG A 88 -5.91 -7.50 1.73
CA ARG A 88 -7.31 -7.84 2.06
C ARG A 88 -7.74 -7.29 3.42
N LYS A 89 -6.85 -7.23 4.39
CA LYS A 89 -7.10 -6.59 5.70
C LYS A 89 -7.09 -5.06 5.61
N PHE A 90 -6.25 -4.50 4.74
CA PHE A 90 -6.12 -3.05 4.61
C PHE A 90 -7.35 -2.40 3.94
N ARG A 91 -7.95 -3.06 2.95
CA ARG A 91 -9.16 -2.55 2.27
C ARG A 91 -10.30 -2.15 3.22
N PRO A 92 -10.80 -3.01 4.13
CA PRO A 92 -11.88 -2.63 5.03
C PRO A 92 -11.50 -1.50 6.00
N VAL A 93 -10.22 -1.37 6.38
CA VAL A 93 -9.73 -0.24 7.17
C VAL A 93 -9.95 1.07 6.42
N VAL A 94 -9.51 1.15 5.16
CA VAL A 94 -9.67 2.36 4.34
C VAL A 94 -11.15 2.70 4.12
N LEU A 95 -11.99 1.69 3.84
CA LEU A 95 -13.42 1.91 3.64
C LEU A 95 -14.12 2.38 4.93
N ALA A 96 -13.77 1.81 6.09
CA ALA A 96 -14.31 2.25 7.37
C ALA A 96 -13.87 3.68 7.71
N TRP A 97 -12.61 4.01 7.44
CA TRP A 97 -12.07 5.36 7.61
C TRP A 97 -12.78 6.37 6.70
N LEU A 98 -12.97 6.05 5.42
CA LEU A 98 -13.74 6.89 4.48
C LEU A 98 -15.18 7.12 4.97
N LYS A 99 -15.85 6.06 5.43
CA LYS A 99 -17.21 6.18 5.98
C LYS A 99 -17.28 7.11 7.20
N LYS A 100 -16.22 7.17 7.99
CA LYS A 100 -16.14 8.01 9.19
C LYS A 100 -15.78 9.47 8.86
N HIS A 101 -14.86 9.70 7.93
CA HIS A 101 -14.27 11.03 7.68
C HIS A 101 -14.78 11.71 6.39
N HIS A 102 -15.19 10.94 5.38
CA HIS A 102 -15.55 11.44 4.05
C HIS A 102 -16.77 10.69 3.47
N ARG A 103 -17.93 10.81 4.12
CA ARG A 103 -19.15 10.05 3.78
C ARG A 103 -19.57 10.12 2.31
N SER A 104 -19.33 11.25 1.63
CA SER A 104 -19.69 11.49 0.22
C SER A 104 -18.77 10.80 -0.79
N LEU A 105 -17.64 10.23 -0.36
CA LEU A 105 -16.65 9.57 -1.23
C LEU A 105 -16.71 8.04 -1.16
N GLN A 106 -17.81 7.47 -0.66
CA GLN A 106 -18.01 6.02 -0.64
C GLN A 106 -18.38 5.51 -2.04
N PRO A 107 -17.90 4.31 -2.42
CA PRO A 107 -18.34 3.62 -3.63
C PRO A 107 -19.79 3.14 -3.53
#